data_AF-A0A7G8EZG5-F1
#
_entry.id   AF-A0A7G8EZG5-F1
#
_cell.length_a   1.000
_cell.length_b   1.000
_cell.length_c   1.000
_cell.angle_alpha   90.00
_cell.angle_beta   90.00
_cell.angle_gamma   90.00
#
_symmetry.space_group_name_H-M   'P 1'
#
loop_
_entity.id
_entity.type
_entity.pdbx_description
1 polymer ?
#
loop_
_entity_poly.entity_id
_entity_poly.type
_entity_poly.pdbx_seq_one_letter_code
_entity_poly.pdbx_strand_id
1 'polypeptide(L)' 'MHGLYDDDGILRFIGLDREACVAYAELFDLSLARCSLMDLPMPLPLSVRSRRRMFPEASSS' A
#
# COMPACT_ATOMS: atom_id res chain seq x y z
N MET A 1 -0.82 -9.69 1.84
CA MET A 1 -1.41 -8.58 1.08
C MET A 1 -1.53 -9.04 -0.36
N HIS A 2 -2.43 -8.44 -1.14
CA HIS A 2 -2.57 -8.77 -2.56
C HIS A 2 -2.49 -7.50 -3.40
N GLY A 3 -1.82 -7.59 -4.54
CA GLY A 3 -1.83 -6.56 -5.57
C GLY A 3 -2.86 -6.91 -6.65
N LEU A 4 -3.71 -5.96 -6.99
CA LEU A 4 -4.61 -6.03 -8.14
C LEU A 4 -3.94 -5.34 -9.34
N TYR A 5 -3.61 -6.12 -10.36
CA TYR A 5 -3.05 -5.65 -11.62
C TYR A 5 -4.12 -5.66 -12.72
N ASP A 6 -4.15 -4.65 -13.57
CA ASP A 6 -5.00 -4.65 -14.76
C ASP A 6 -4.40 -5.47 -15.92
N ASP A 7 -5.04 -5.44 -17.07
CA ASP A 7 -4.63 -6.14 -18.28
C ASP A 7 -3.39 -5.56 -18.96
N ASP A 8 -3.06 -4.30 -18.68
CA ASP A 8 -1.81 -3.66 -19.09
C ASP A 8 -0.65 -3.99 -18.13
N GLY A 9 -0.91 -4.74 -17.05
CA GLY A 9 0.07 -5.11 -16.03
C GLY A 9 0.36 -3.99 -15.02
N ILE A 10 -0.51 -2.98 -14.93
CA ILE A 10 -0.38 -1.85 -14.00
C ILE A 10 -1.02 -2.20 -12.66
N LEU A 11 -0.28 -2.01 -11.57
CA LEU A 11 -0.79 -2.14 -10.21
C LEU A 11 -1.81 -1.05 -9.92
N ARG A 12 -3.08 -1.42 -9.79
CA ARG A 12 -4.19 -0.50 -9.48
C ARG A 12 -4.43 -0.33 -7.99
N PHE A 13 -4.28 -1.40 -7.22
CA PHE A 13 -4.62 -1.41 -5.80
C PHE A 13 -3.84 -2.46 -5.01
N ILE A 14 -3.59 -2.18 -3.72
CA ILE A 14 -3.02 -3.14 -2.76
C ILE A 14 -4.03 -3.34 -1.63
N GLY A 15 -4.58 -4.55 -1.51
CA GLY A 15 -5.48 -4.96 -0.44
C GLY A 15 -4.78 -5.81 0.62
N LEU A 16 -5.34 -5.84 1.84
CA LEU A 16 -4.87 -6.75 2.88
C LEU A 16 -5.21 -8.21 2.53
N ASP A 17 -6.40 -8.42 1.97
CA ASP A 17 -6.95 -9.69 1.52
C ASP A 17 -7.43 -9.59 0.06
N ARG A 18 -7.98 -10.69 -0.46
CA ARG A 18 -8.46 -10.79 -1.84
C ARG A 18 -9.78 -10.04 -2.00
N GLU A 19 -10.61 -10.09 -0.98
CA GLU A 19 -11.95 -9.50 -0.92
C GLU A 19 -11.89 -7.97 -1.08
N ALA A 20 -10.90 -7.32 -0.45
CA ALA A 20 -10.64 -5.90 -0.62
C ALA A 20 -10.27 -5.54 -2.07
N CYS A 21 -9.54 -6.41 -2.77
CA CYS A 21 -9.19 -6.19 -4.17
C CYS A 21 -10.39 -6.39 -5.10
N VAL A 22 -11.25 -7.37 -4.79
CA VAL A 22 -12.52 -7.61 -5.51
C VAL A 22 -13.47 -6.42 -5.34
N ALA A 23 -13.67 -5.94 -4.12
CA ALA A 23 -14.51 -4.78 -3.83
C ALA A 23 -13.99 -3.51 -4.54
N TYR A 24 -12.67 -3.33 -4.60
CA TYR A 24 -12.06 -2.25 -5.38
C TYR A 24 -12.37 -2.40 -6.87
N ALA A 25 -12.22 -3.60 -7.44
CA ALA A 25 -12.52 -3.84 -8.84
C ALA A 25 -13.98 -3.55 -9.18
N GLU A 26 -14.92 -3.99 -8.34
CA GLU A 26 -16.35 -3.72 -8.50
C GLU A 26 -16.68 -2.23 -8.41
N LEU A 27 -16.05 -1.49 -7.48
CA LEU A 27 -16.27 -0.06 -7.32
C LEU A 27 -15.88 0.77 -8.56
N PHE A 28 -14.91 0.29 -9.34
CA PHE A 28 -14.36 0.98 -10.51
C PHE A 28 -14.67 0.26 -11.84
N ASP A 29 -15.63 -0.68 -11.85
CA ASP A 29 -16.02 -1.47 -13.02
C ASP A 29 -14.84 -2.16 -13.74
N LEU A 30 -13.84 -2.60 -12.97
CA LEU A 30 -12.71 -3.37 -13.48
C LEU A 30 -13.11 -4.83 -13.65
N SER A 31 -12.94 -5.37 -14.85
CA SER A 31 -13.22 -6.79 -15.13
C SER A 31 -12.18 -7.68 -14.47
N LEU A 32 -12.58 -8.41 -13.41
CA LEU A 32 -11.70 -9.36 -12.72
C LEU A 32 -11.17 -10.48 -13.62
N ALA A 33 -11.86 -10.80 -14.73
CA ALA A 33 -11.36 -11.76 -15.72
C ALA A 33 -10.12 -11.24 -16.49
N ARG A 34 -9.92 -9.92 -16.51
CA ARG A 34 -8.80 -9.24 -17.15
C ARG A 34 -7.77 -8.75 -16.14
N CYS A 35 -8.06 -8.85 -14.85
CA CYS A 35 -7.14 -8.49 -13.79
C CYS A 35 -6.41 -9.72 -13.25
N SER A 36 -5.20 -9.49 -12.74
CA SER A 36 -4.42 -10.51 -12.03
C SER A 36 -4.27 -10.11 -10.56
N LEU A 37 -4.51 -11.08 -9.67
CA LEU A 37 -4.23 -10.94 -8.24
C LEU A 37 -2.90 -11.62 -7.93
N MET A 38 -1.98 -10.89 -7.32
CA MET A 38 -0.68 -11.42 -6.94
C MET A 38 -0.43 -11.24 -5.45
N ASP A 39 0.14 -12.26 -4.81
CA ASP A 39 0.58 -12.18 -3.43
C ASP A 39 1.72 -11.18 -3.29
N LEU A 40 1.57 -10.26 -2.34
CA LEU A 40 2.57 -9.26 -1.98
C LEU A 40 3.09 -9.53 -0.57
N PRO A 41 4.42 -9.40 -0.35
CA PRO A 41 5.00 -9.54 0.97
C PRO A 41 4.43 -8.46 1.90
N MET A 42 4.20 -8.84 3.15
CA MET A 42 3.82 -7.88 4.17
C MET A 42 4.99 -6.93 4.44
N PRO A 43 4.80 -5.59 4.39
CA PRO A 43 5.88 -4.65 4.63
C PRO A 43 6.38 -4.81 6.06
N LEU A 44 7.61 -5.30 6.20
CA LEU A 44 8.25 -5.37 7.50
C LEU A 44 8.46 -3.95 8.04
N PRO A 45 8.20 -3.70 9.33
CA PRO A 45 8.50 -2.41 9.92
C PRO A 45 10.00 -2.13 9.75
N LEU A 46 10.33 -1.14 8.92
CA LEU A 46 11.70 -0.68 8.81
C LEU A 46 12.09 -0.09 10.16
N SER A 47 13.18 -0.58 10.74
CA SER A 47 13.77 0.00 11.94
C SER A 47 14.41 1.34 11.59
N VAL A 48 13.58 2.35 11.36
CA VAL A 48 14.03 3.72 11.18
C VAL A 48 14.48 4.18 12.55
N ARG A 49 15.80 4.29 12.77
CA ARG A 49 16.32 5.04 13.91
C ARG A 49 15.84 6.47 13.76
N SER A 50 14.77 6.82 14.47
CA SER A 50 14.31 8.20 14.59
C SER A 50 15.44 8.99 15.23
N ARG A 51 16.25 9.68 14.42
CA ARG A 51 17.22 10.65 14.90
C ARG A 51 16.38 11.75 15.54
N ARG A 52 16.25 11.74 16.87
CA ARG A 52 15.66 12.84 17.62
C ARG A 52 16.32 14.13 17.12
N ARG A 53 15.57 14.99 16.43
CA ARG A 53 16.01 16.37 16.24
C ARG A 53 16.01 16.98 17.63
N MET A 54 17.19 17.11 18.21
CA MET A 54 17.39 17.91 19.42
C MET A 54 17.13 19.35 19.00
N PHE A 55 15.93 19.86 19.32
CA PHE A 55 15.67 21.29 19.23
C PHE A 55 16.51 21.96 20.31
N PRO A 56 17.37 22.94 19.98
CA PRO A 56 17.98 23.77 21.00
C PRO A 56 16.85 24.52 21.71
N GLU A 57 16.71 24.30 23.00
CA GLU A 57 15.89 25.14 23.86
C GLU A 57 16.47 26.56 23.78
N ALA A 58 15.78 27.46 23.07
CA ALA A 58 16.16 28.85 23.02
C ALA A 58 15.80 29.46 24.38
N SER A 59 16.78 29.50 25.28
CA SER A 59 16.75 30.42 26.41
C SER A 59 16.68 31.84 25.84
N SER A 60 15.62 32.57 26.17
CA SER A 60 15.58 34.03 26.01
C SER A 60 14.77 34.62 27.17
N SER A 61 15.36 35.68 27.70
CA SER A 61 15.22 36.34 28.99
C SER A 61 13.83 36.85 29.37
#